data_AF-A0A416FXW2-F1
#
_entry.id   AF-A0A416FXW2-F1
#
_cell.length_a   1.000
_cell.length_b   1.000
_cell.length_c   1.000
_cell.angle_alpha   90.00
_cell.angle_beta   90.00
_cell.angle_gamma   90.00
#
_symmetry.space_group_name_H-M   'P 1'
#
loop_
_entity.id
_entity.type
_entity.pdbx_description
1 polymer ?
#
loop_
_entity_poly.entity_id
_entity_poly.type
_entity_poly.pdbx_seq_one_letter_code
_entity_poly.pdbx_strand_id
1 'polypeptide(L)'
;MVEVLFYTAVLTKQFYLLPSGSIGIADLFFAVSGVLTFALARRSGKKIWYQEDLPWAVFLIFAAVINGIYFVRTGKGSFPLHTLYWIYSAFLIWTFRTLYSDSFMRGLCWICRINLVFQTIVLISGRGRYFHESWGGSRFMGTFNDPNQFAFFIFTMILVLFMEYRRKAEYTVKTRIACWGMFFWGVLLIGKAKSTGMFVGLLAFFVILAWQFFWERCTHSKYKKLWWFGGAAVVVMLALGVYLIWPGADFDVSQTDYTLLSRIQQKIWKLANGNLYDLLYDRSAERLVLTPQYLFYGAGEGFFERFIPYDGFEKLLSPGVFDVFHVNEIHSSFFDVWFSYGLIPTTFLVYWIVKNVVRCEKAQRAAVLALLAESFTLMNCRQPFFWFVIVMAGMSGKKGRRT
;
A
#
# COMPACT_ATOMS: atom_id res chain seq x y z
N MET A 1 -11.16 2.51 -26.86
CA MET A 1 -11.79 1.31 -26.30
C MET A 1 -10.97 0.70 -25.15
N VAL A 2 -9.71 0.33 -25.37
CA VAL A 2 -8.88 -0.32 -24.32
C VAL A 2 -8.64 0.53 -23.07
N GLU A 3 -8.29 1.81 -23.25
CA GLU A 3 -8.13 2.74 -22.12
C GLU A 3 -9.43 2.94 -21.34
N VAL A 4 -10.58 2.99 -22.04
CA VAL A 4 -11.89 3.13 -21.42
C VAL A 4 -12.20 1.95 -20.51
N LEU A 5 -11.88 0.73 -20.94
CA LEU A 5 -12.03 -0.46 -20.08
C LEU A 5 -11.14 -0.38 -18.84
N PHE A 6 -9.91 0.13 -18.98
CA PHE A 6 -9.02 0.34 -17.85
C PHE A 6 -9.58 1.39 -16.87
N TYR A 7 -10.11 2.50 -17.39
CA TYR A 7 -10.77 3.53 -16.59
C TYR A 7 -12.00 2.99 -15.87
N THR A 8 -12.82 2.19 -16.55
CA THR A 8 -13.98 1.51 -15.95
C THR A 8 -13.53 0.55 -14.85
N ALA A 9 -12.43 -0.17 -15.03
CA ALA A 9 -11.88 -1.02 -13.97
C ALA A 9 -11.49 -0.20 -12.73
N VAL A 10 -10.80 0.93 -12.92
CA VAL A 10 -10.42 1.83 -11.81
C VAL A 10 -11.64 2.44 -11.12
N LEU A 11 -12.67 2.82 -11.88
CA LEU A 11 -13.92 3.34 -11.35
C LEU A 11 -14.69 2.28 -10.54
N THR A 12 -14.69 1.04 -11.03
CA THR A 12 -15.51 -0.03 -10.45
C THR A 12 -14.84 -0.78 -9.31
N LYS A 13 -13.53 -0.59 -9.06
CA LYS A 13 -12.82 -1.33 -8.00
C LYS A 13 -13.42 -1.11 -6.61
N GLN A 14 -14.00 0.06 -6.38
CA GLN A 14 -14.64 0.39 -5.10
C GLN A 14 -15.94 -0.37 -4.83
N PHE A 15 -16.51 -1.08 -5.81
CA PHE A 15 -17.78 -1.81 -5.66
C PHE A 15 -17.52 -3.29 -5.35
N TYR A 16 -17.62 -3.63 -4.07
CA TYR A 16 -17.48 -5.01 -3.61
C TYR A 16 -18.84 -5.70 -3.61
N LEU A 17 -19.04 -6.63 -4.54
CA LEU A 17 -20.21 -7.52 -4.56
C LEU A 17 -19.93 -8.87 -3.87
N LEU A 18 -18.65 -9.27 -3.83
CA LEU A 18 -18.19 -10.51 -3.22
C LEU A 18 -17.31 -10.20 -2.00
N PRO A 19 -17.04 -11.21 -1.14
CA PRO A 19 -16.09 -11.08 -0.05
C PRO A 19 -14.70 -10.62 -0.51
N SER A 20 -13.95 -10.02 0.40
CA SER A 20 -12.56 -9.64 0.19
C SER A 20 -11.72 -10.84 -0.25
N GLY A 21 -10.85 -10.66 -1.26
CA GLY A 21 -10.02 -11.72 -1.82
C GLY A 21 -10.63 -12.45 -3.03
N SER A 22 -11.91 -12.26 -3.29
CA SER A 22 -12.59 -12.77 -4.48
C SER A 22 -12.33 -11.91 -5.73
N ILE A 23 -12.59 -12.49 -6.91
CA ILE A 23 -12.53 -11.77 -8.19
C ILE A 23 -13.67 -10.74 -8.25
N GLY A 24 -13.33 -9.46 -8.34
CA GLY A 24 -14.30 -8.37 -8.49
C GLY A 24 -14.60 -8.01 -9.94
N ILE A 25 -15.65 -7.20 -10.15
CA ILE A 25 -16.01 -6.67 -11.48
C ILE A 25 -14.84 -5.91 -12.13
N ALA A 26 -14.14 -5.10 -11.33
CA ALA A 26 -12.97 -4.37 -11.80
C ALA A 26 -11.88 -5.29 -12.34
N ASP A 27 -11.71 -6.47 -11.75
CA ASP A 27 -10.66 -7.40 -12.11
C ASP A 27 -10.94 -8.01 -13.51
N LEU A 28 -12.23 -8.19 -13.86
CA LEU A 28 -12.69 -8.56 -15.20
C LEU A 28 -12.39 -7.46 -16.22
N PHE A 29 -12.73 -6.21 -15.93
CA PHE A 29 -12.43 -5.08 -16.83
C PHE A 29 -10.92 -4.89 -17.04
N PHE A 30 -10.12 -5.06 -15.99
CA PHE A 30 -8.67 -5.07 -16.07
C PHE A 30 -8.17 -6.22 -16.96
N ALA A 31 -8.71 -7.43 -16.81
CA ALA A 31 -8.34 -8.57 -17.63
C ALA A 31 -8.65 -8.34 -19.11
N VAL A 32 -9.88 -7.90 -19.44
CA VAL A 32 -10.29 -7.60 -20.82
C VAL A 32 -9.44 -6.48 -21.41
N SER A 33 -9.18 -5.41 -20.65
CA SER A 33 -8.30 -4.32 -21.09
C SER A 33 -6.90 -4.85 -21.44
N GLY A 34 -6.30 -5.66 -20.57
CA GLY A 34 -4.99 -6.24 -20.83
C GLY A 34 -4.96 -7.17 -22.04
N VAL A 35 -5.98 -8.01 -22.23
CA VAL A 35 -6.04 -8.96 -23.37
C VAL A 35 -6.13 -8.19 -24.68
N LEU A 36 -6.95 -7.13 -24.73
CA LEU A 36 -7.04 -6.27 -25.91
C LEU A 36 -5.73 -5.49 -26.13
N THR A 37 -5.09 -4.99 -25.07
CA THR A 37 -3.75 -4.38 -25.19
C THR A 37 -2.75 -5.36 -25.79
N PHE A 38 -2.76 -6.62 -25.36
CA PHE A 38 -1.89 -7.67 -25.90
C PHE A 38 -2.17 -7.99 -27.36
N ALA A 39 -3.44 -8.16 -27.74
CA ALA A 39 -3.83 -8.40 -29.12
C ALA A 39 -3.39 -7.25 -30.05
N LEU A 40 -3.57 -5.99 -29.61
CA LEU A 40 -3.15 -4.81 -30.38
C LEU A 40 -1.62 -4.69 -30.45
N ALA A 41 -0.91 -4.94 -29.36
CA ALA A 41 0.55 -4.92 -29.34
C ALA A 41 1.13 -5.95 -30.33
N ARG A 42 0.58 -7.16 -30.34
CA ARG A 42 0.99 -8.23 -31.26
C ARG A 42 0.69 -7.87 -32.73
N ARG A 43 -0.49 -7.34 -33.03
CA ARG A 43 -0.86 -6.91 -34.39
C ARG A 43 0.00 -5.76 -34.92
N SER A 44 0.41 -4.84 -34.04
CA SER A 44 1.21 -3.67 -34.41
C SER A 44 2.73 -3.91 -34.39
N GLY A 45 3.18 -5.14 -34.07
CA GLY A 45 4.61 -5.44 -33.91
C GLY A 45 5.28 -4.66 -32.77
N LYS A 46 4.50 -4.08 -31.85
CA LYS A 46 5.06 -3.33 -30.72
C LYS A 46 5.84 -4.27 -29.80
N LYS A 47 6.91 -3.74 -29.21
CA LYS A 47 7.73 -4.48 -28.24
C LYS A 47 6.87 -4.87 -27.04
N ILE A 48 6.71 -6.18 -26.84
CA ILE A 48 5.94 -6.76 -25.72
C ILE A 48 6.82 -6.88 -24.46
N TRP A 49 8.15 -6.99 -24.63
CA TRP A 49 9.09 -7.20 -23.54
C TRP A 49 9.79 -5.92 -23.08
N TYR A 50 9.74 -5.63 -21.78
CA TYR A 50 10.47 -4.54 -21.17
C TYR A 50 11.64 -5.09 -20.35
N GLN A 51 12.89 -4.79 -20.76
CA GLN A 51 14.11 -5.20 -20.04
C GLN A 51 14.14 -4.73 -18.58
N GLU A 52 13.35 -3.72 -18.25
CA GLU A 52 13.23 -3.17 -16.91
C GLU A 52 12.51 -4.11 -15.95
N ASP A 53 11.62 -4.94 -16.49
CA ASP A 53 10.83 -5.91 -15.75
C ASP A 53 11.50 -7.28 -15.69
N LEU A 54 12.74 -7.41 -16.20
CA LEU A 54 13.51 -8.66 -16.08
C LEU A 54 13.67 -9.12 -14.63
N PRO A 55 14.05 -8.27 -13.65
CA PRO A 55 14.17 -8.73 -12.25
C PRO A 55 12.81 -9.13 -11.66
N TRP A 56 11.72 -8.48 -12.08
CA TRP A 56 10.36 -8.88 -11.71
C TRP A 56 10.01 -10.26 -12.29
N ALA A 57 10.33 -10.51 -13.56
CA ALA A 57 10.12 -11.83 -14.18
C ALA A 57 10.94 -12.93 -13.49
N VAL A 58 12.18 -12.65 -13.09
CA VAL A 58 12.99 -13.58 -12.29
C VAL A 58 12.32 -13.89 -10.95
N PHE A 59 11.81 -12.87 -10.25
CA PHE A 59 11.03 -13.07 -9.03
C PHE A 59 9.80 -13.98 -9.27
N LEU A 60 9.03 -13.75 -10.34
CA LEU A 60 7.87 -14.59 -10.67
C LEU A 60 8.23 -16.05 -10.90
N ILE A 61 9.36 -16.32 -11.58
CA ILE A 61 9.83 -17.69 -11.80
C ILE A 61 10.11 -18.37 -10.46
N PHE A 62 10.83 -17.70 -9.56
CA PHE A 62 11.06 -18.24 -8.22
C PHE A 62 9.77 -18.45 -7.44
N ALA A 63 8.85 -17.47 -7.48
CA ALA A 63 7.57 -17.58 -6.80
C ALA A 63 6.77 -18.80 -7.28
N ALA A 64 6.71 -19.02 -8.60
CA ALA A 64 6.06 -20.17 -9.19
C ALA A 64 6.76 -21.50 -8.83
N VAL A 65 8.09 -21.54 -8.82
CA VAL A 65 8.86 -22.74 -8.45
C VAL A 65 8.64 -23.10 -6.98
N ILE A 66 8.76 -22.12 -6.06
CA ILE A 66 8.59 -22.35 -4.63
C ILE A 66 7.17 -22.83 -4.34
N ASN A 67 6.16 -22.11 -4.82
CA ASN A 67 4.76 -22.52 -4.64
C ASN A 67 4.48 -23.88 -5.31
N GLY A 68 5.08 -24.15 -6.46
CA GLY A 68 4.98 -25.45 -7.15
C GLY A 68 5.54 -26.61 -6.33
N ILE A 69 6.70 -26.42 -5.68
CA ILE A 69 7.31 -27.42 -4.79
C ILE A 69 6.36 -27.73 -3.62
N TYR A 70 5.82 -26.70 -2.96
CA TYR A 70 4.89 -26.91 -1.85
C TYR A 70 3.54 -27.47 -2.29
N PHE A 71 3.07 -27.12 -3.49
CA PHE A 71 1.88 -27.73 -4.08
C PHE A 71 2.05 -29.23 -4.30
N VAL A 72 3.16 -29.66 -4.90
CA VAL A 72 3.46 -31.09 -5.11
C VAL A 72 3.55 -31.85 -3.77
N ARG A 73 4.11 -31.21 -2.73
CA ARG A 73 4.25 -31.84 -1.40
C ARG A 73 2.95 -31.96 -0.62
N THR A 74 2.04 -31.00 -0.76
CA THR A 74 0.86 -30.88 0.12
C THR A 74 -0.48 -31.12 -0.57
N GLY A 75 -0.52 -31.02 -1.91
CA GLY A 75 -1.75 -31.07 -2.70
C GLY A 75 -2.68 -29.87 -2.52
N LYS A 76 -2.27 -28.81 -1.80
CA LYS A 76 -3.15 -27.68 -1.45
C LYS A 76 -3.22 -26.63 -2.56
N GLY A 77 -4.42 -26.42 -3.11
CA GLY A 77 -4.66 -25.47 -4.21
C GLY A 77 -4.42 -23.99 -3.88
N SER A 78 -4.17 -23.62 -2.62
CA SER A 78 -3.79 -22.26 -2.24
C SER A 78 -2.48 -21.81 -2.88
N PHE A 79 -1.47 -22.68 -2.96
CA PHE A 79 -0.16 -22.33 -3.53
C PHE A 79 -0.22 -21.91 -5.02
N PRO A 80 -0.86 -22.68 -5.93
CA PRO A 80 -1.02 -22.23 -7.31
C PRO A 80 -1.90 -20.98 -7.41
N LEU A 81 -2.89 -20.80 -6.53
CA LEU A 81 -3.70 -19.57 -6.49
C LEU A 81 -2.85 -18.32 -6.21
N HIS A 82 -1.92 -18.36 -5.25
CA HIS A 82 -1.02 -17.23 -5.00
C HIS A 82 -0.08 -16.96 -6.18
N THR A 83 0.37 -18.01 -6.87
CA THR A 83 1.13 -17.86 -8.12
C THR A 83 0.30 -17.14 -9.19
N LEU A 84 -1.00 -17.46 -9.31
CA LEU A 84 -1.91 -16.77 -10.22
C LEU A 84 -2.10 -15.29 -9.86
N TYR A 85 -2.14 -14.92 -8.57
CA TYR A 85 -2.19 -13.51 -8.15
C TYR A 85 -0.95 -12.72 -8.59
N TRP A 86 0.23 -13.34 -8.52
CA TRP A 86 1.46 -12.72 -9.02
C TRP A 86 1.49 -12.57 -10.54
N ILE A 87 1.05 -13.61 -11.28
CA ILE A 87 0.91 -13.56 -12.73
C ILE A 87 -0.09 -12.48 -13.15
N TYR A 88 -1.24 -12.39 -12.46
CA TYR A 88 -2.23 -11.35 -12.67
C TYR A 88 -1.65 -9.95 -12.44
N SER A 89 -0.93 -9.74 -11.34
CA SER A 89 -0.25 -8.47 -11.06
C SER A 89 0.77 -8.12 -12.15
N ALA A 90 1.56 -9.09 -12.62
CA ALA A 90 2.52 -8.91 -13.70
C ALA A 90 1.82 -8.48 -15.01
N PHE A 91 0.69 -9.11 -15.33
CA PHE A 91 -0.11 -8.78 -16.49
C PHE A 91 -0.66 -7.34 -16.43
N LEU A 92 -1.10 -6.89 -15.26
CA LEU A 92 -1.59 -5.53 -15.07
C LEU A 92 -0.46 -4.49 -15.09
N ILE A 93 0.69 -4.80 -14.50
CA ILE A 93 1.90 -3.97 -14.61
C ILE A 93 2.26 -3.76 -16.08
N TRP A 94 2.29 -4.85 -16.85
CA TRP A 94 2.58 -4.81 -18.28
C TRP A 94 1.54 -3.99 -19.06
N THR A 95 0.25 -4.20 -18.78
CA THR A 95 -0.86 -3.46 -19.41
C THR A 95 -0.74 -1.97 -19.14
N PHE A 96 -0.55 -1.59 -17.87
CA PHE A 96 -0.39 -0.20 -17.45
C PHE A 96 0.80 0.45 -18.14
N ARG A 97 1.95 -0.24 -18.16
CA ARG A 97 3.17 0.26 -18.82
C ARG A 97 2.98 0.46 -20.33
N THR A 98 2.22 -0.42 -20.98
CA THR A 98 1.94 -0.36 -22.41
C THR A 98 0.97 0.78 -22.77
N LEU A 99 -0.02 1.04 -21.92
CA LEU A 99 -0.98 2.14 -22.08
C LEU A 99 -0.40 3.49 -21.66
N TYR A 100 0.68 3.50 -20.89
CA TYR A 100 1.26 4.71 -20.31
C TYR A 100 1.59 5.78 -21.36
N SER A 101 0.81 6.86 -21.35
CA SER A 101 0.94 8.03 -22.22
C SER A 101 0.35 9.26 -21.54
N ASP A 102 0.58 10.47 -22.05
CA ASP A 102 -0.03 11.68 -21.50
C ASP A 102 -1.56 11.68 -21.61
N SER A 103 -2.09 11.11 -22.70
CA SER A 103 -3.54 10.96 -22.86
C SER A 103 -4.09 10.00 -21.81
N PHE A 104 -3.44 8.84 -21.66
CA PHE A 104 -3.83 7.83 -20.70
C PHE A 104 -3.82 8.36 -19.26
N MET A 105 -2.74 9.03 -18.89
CA MET A 105 -2.57 9.60 -17.54
C MET A 105 -3.58 10.70 -17.23
N ARG A 106 -3.96 11.52 -18.22
CA ARG A 106 -5.03 12.52 -18.06
C ARG A 106 -6.37 11.84 -17.76
N GLY A 107 -6.71 10.79 -18.49
CA GLY A 107 -7.93 10.01 -18.25
C GLY A 107 -7.92 9.35 -16.88
N LEU A 108 -6.82 8.69 -16.52
CA LEU A 108 -6.65 8.05 -15.21
C LEU A 108 -6.83 9.04 -14.05
N CYS A 109 -6.23 10.23 -14.14
CA CYS A 109 -6.37 11.26 -13.12
C CYS A 109 -7.81 11.77 -12.99
N TRP A 110 -8.55 11.85 -14.10
CA TRP A 110 -9.98 12.18 -14.06
C TRP A 110 -10.77 11.12 -13.29
N ILE A 111 -10.52 9.84 -13.55
CA ILE A 111 -11.18 8.75 -12.82
C ILE A 111 -10.81 8.77 -11.33
N CYS A 112 -9.53 9.01 -10.98
CA CYS A 112 -9.13 9.16 -9.57
C CYS A 112 -9.91 10.27 -8.86
N ARG A 113 -10.13 11.41 -9.52
CA ARG A 113 -10.95 12.51 -8.97
C ARG A 113 -12.41 12.12 -8.83
N ILE A 114 -12.98 11.48 -9.85
CA ILE A 114 -14.37 10.99 -9.82
C ILE A 114 -14.56 10.03 -8.65
N ASN A 115 -13.62 9.11 -8.42
CA ASN A 115 -13.66 8.17 -7.29
C ASN A 115 -13.64 8.89 -5.93
N LEU A 116 -12.77 9.90 -5.76
CA LEU A 116 -12.72 10.70 -4.54
C LEU A 116 -14.04 11.44 -4.29
N VAL A 117 -14.61 12.06 -5.33
CA VAL A 117 -15.90 12.75 -5.25
C VAL A 117 -17.04 11.77 -4.97
N PHE A 118 -17.04 10.61 -5.63
CA PHE A 118 -18.04 9.58 -5.41
C PHE A 118 -18.06 9.10 -3.96
N GLN A 119 -16.90 8.75 -3.39
CA GLN A 119 -16.81 8.34 -1.98
C GLN A 119 -17.22 9.44 -1.00
N THR A 120 -17.03 10.70 -1.40
CA THR A 120 -17.50 11.85 -0.65
C THR A 120 -19.03 11.93 -0.64
N ILE A 121 -19.66 11.73 -1.80
CA ILE A 121 -21.13 11.68 -1.91
C ILE A 121 -21.68 10.51 -1.08
N VAL A 122 -21.02 9.36 -1.12
CA VAL A 122 -21.39 8.19 -0.29
C VAL A 122 -21.30 8.52 1.20
N LEU A 123 -20.26 9.23 1.63
CA LEU A 123 -20.09 9.69 3.01
C LEU A 123 -21.20 10.67 3.43
N ILE A 124 -21.43 11.73 2.64
CA ILE A 124 -22.39 12.79 2.97
C ILE A 124 -23.83 12.29 2.89
N SER A 125 -24.14 11.38 1.97
CA SER A 125 -25.48 10.79 1.85
C SER A 125 -25.86 9.84 2.98
N GLY A 126 -24.92 9.47 3.86
CA GLY A 126 -25.14 8.50 4.94
C GLY A 126 -25.33 7.06 4.45
N ARG A 127 -25.17 6.78 3.15
CA ARG A 127 -25.36 5.44 2.57
C ARG A 127 -24.11 4.57 2.54
N GLY A 128 -22.98 5.10 3.00
CA GLY A 128 -21.76 4.31 3.13
C GLY A 128 -21.85 3.29 4.26
N ARG A 129 -21.12 2.18 4.10
CA ARG A 129 -21.04 1.11 5.09
C ARG A 129 -20.09 1.52 6.21
N TYR A 130 -20.33 0.98 7.39
CA TYR A 130 -19.48 1.14 8.58
C TYR A 130 -19.05 -0.21 9.11
N PHE A 131 -17.79 -0.31 9.51
CA PHE A 131 -17.27 -1.42 10.28
C PHE A 131 -17.41 -1.09 11.77
N HIS A 132 -18.00 -2.00 12.52
CA HIS A 132 -18.18 -1.88 13.96
C HIS A 132 -17.17 -2.79 14.66
N GLU A 133 -16.26 -2.18 15.41
CA GLU A 133 -15.33 -2.90 16.29
C GLU A 133 -16.14 -3.54 17.44
N SER A 134 -15.64 -4.67 17.98
CA SER A 134 -16.35 -5.46 19.00
C SER A 134 -16.69 -4.69 20.28
N TRP A 135 -15.92 -3.63 20.58
CA TRP A 135 -16.11 -2.74 21.73
C TRP A 135 -16.87 -1.44 21.39
N GLY A 136 -17.62 -1.39 20.28
CA GLY A 136 -18.56 -0.30 19.96
C GLY A 136 -18.01 0.85 19.09
N GLY A 137 -16.72 0.82 18.71
CA GLY A 137 -16.14 1.82 17.81
C GLY A 137 -16.60 1.66 16.36
N SER A 138 -16.93 2.77 15.66
CA SER A 138 -17.31 2.74 14.24
C SER A 138 -16.24 3.32 13.30
N ARG A 139 -16.10 2.72 12.12
CA ARG A 139 -15.15 3.12 11.07
C ARG A 139 -15.84 3.16 9.72
N PHE A 140 -15.71 4.27 9.00
CA PHE A 140 -16.28 4.39 7.67
C PHE A 140 -15.52 3.52 6.67
N MET A 141 -16.22 2.72 5.88
CA MET A 141 -15.63 1.92 4.81
C MET A 141 -16.26 2.18 3.43
N GLY A 142 -17.16 3.17 3.32
CA GLY A 142 -17.75 3.56 2.05
C GLY A 142 -18.46 2.38 1.36
N THR A 143 -18.06 2.08 0.13
CA THR A 143 -18.59 0.94 -0.65
C THR A 143 -17.73 -0.34 -0.54
N PHE A 144 -16.71 -0.33 0.32
CA PHE A 144 -15.77 -1.44 0.51
C PHE A 144 -16.26 -2.41 1.59
N ASN A 145 -15.59 -3.57 1.67
CA ASN A 145 -15.82 -4.55 2.74
C ASN A 145 -14.97 -4.30 3.98
N ASP A 146 -13.90 -3.52 3.87
CA ASP A 146 -12.98 -3.24 4.97
C ASP A 146 -12.50 -1.77 4.95
N PRO A 147 -12.43 -1.09 6.10
CA PRO A 147 -11.99 0.29 6.19
C PRO A 147 -10.52 0.51 5.76
N ASN A 148 -9.64 -0.47 5.88
CA ASN A 148 -8.27 -0.34 5.37
C ASN A 148 -8.21 -0.47 3.85
N GLN A 149 -9.05 -1.31 3.23
CA GLN A 149 -9.20 -1.37 1.77
C GLN A 149 -9.68 -0.03 1.21
N PHE A 150 -10.72 0.55 1.82
CA PHE A 150 -11.20 1.89 1.46
C PHE A 150 -10.07 2.92 1.59
N ALA A 151 -9.39 2.95 2.74
CA ALA A 151 -8.35 3.93 2.99
C ALA A 151 -7.17 3.77 2.01
N PHE A 152 -6.74 2.55 1.70
CA PHE A 152 -5.69 2.27 0.71
C PHE A 152 -6.09 2.69 -0.70
N PHE A 153 -7.35 2.46 -1.08
CA PHE A 153 -7.86 2.93 -2.36
C PHE A 153 -7.81 4.47 -2.45
N ILE A 154 -8.31 5.19 -1.45
CA ILE A 154 -8.23 6.66 -1.41
C ILE A 154 -6.78 7.14 -1.43
N PHE A 155 -5.91 6.49 -0.65
CA PHE A 155 -4.49 6.79 -0.56
C PHE A 155 -3.81 6.65 -1.93
N THR A 156 -4.02 5.53 -2.63
CA THR A 156 -3.44 5.35 -3.97
C THR A 156 -3.99 6.34 -5.00
N MET A 157 -5.27 6.75 -4.92
CA MET A 157 -5.82 7.81 -5.79
C MET A 157 -5.08 9.14 -5.59
N ILE A 158 -4.86 9.58 -4.35
CA ILE A 158 -4.16 10.85 -4.08
C ILE A 158 -2.67 10.77 -4.45
N LEU A 159 -2.03 9.61 -4.28
CA LEU A 159 -0.66 9.39 -4.73
C LEU A 159 -0.55 9.45 -6.25
N VAL A 160 -1.46 8.84 -7.01
CA VAL A 160 -1.51 8.93 -8.48
C VAL A 160 -1.66 10.39 -8.94
N LEU A 161 -2.58 11.14 -8.32
CA LEU A 161 -2.78 12.56 -8.64
C LEU A 161 -1.53 13.40 -8.35
N PHE A 162 -0.89 13.16 -7.21
CA PHE A 162 0.35 13.85 -6.84
C PHE A 162 1.50 13.50 -7.79
N MET A 163 1.66 12.22 -8.13
CA MET A 163 2.69 11.74 -9.05
C MET A 163 2.55 12.40 -10.42
N GLU A 164 1.33 12.49 -10.97
CA GLU A 164 1.06 13.19 -12.23
C GLU A 164 1.32 14.68 -12.15
N TYR A 165 0.89 15.33 -11.06
CA TYR A 165 1.12 16.76 -10.84
C TYR A 165 2.62 17.10 -10.87
N ARG A 166 3.44 16.30 -10.20
CA ARG A 166 4.91 16.45 -10.25
C ARG A 166 5.48 16.13 -11.63
N ARG A 167 4.97 15.10 -12.30
CA ARG A 167 5.44 14.69 -13.64
C ARG A 167 5.27 15.79 -14.68
N LYS A 168 4.18 16.55 -14.63
CA LYS A 168 3.93 17.65 -15.59
C LYS A 168 4.82 18.86 -15.36
N ALA A 169 5.35 19.05 -14.15
CA ALA A 169 6.13 20.22 -13.75
C ALA A 169 5.45 21.59 -14.01
N GLU A 170 4.13 21.62 -14.20
CA GLU A 170 3.33 22.83 -14.40
C GLU A 170 2.80 23.32 -13.05
N TYR A 171 3.50 24.29 -12.44
CA TYR A 171 3.24 24.75 -11.08
C TYR A 171 2.49 26.08 -11.01
N THR A 172 1.34 26.16 -11.67
CA THR A 172 0.44 27.33 -11.56
C THR A 172 -0.31 27.33 -10.23
N VAL A 173 -0.82 28.50 -9.81
CA VAL A 173 -1.65 28.61 -8.59
C VAL A 173 -2.87 27.69 -8.68
N LYS A 174 -3.54 27.66 -9.84
CA LYS A 174 -4.71 26.80 -10.08
C LYS A 174 -4.38 25.31 -9.95
N THR A 175 -3.28 24.85 -10.54
CA THR A 175 -2.88 23.43 -10.48
C THR A 175 -2.42 23.02 -9.09
N ARG A 176 -1.75 23.91 -8.35
CA ARG A 176 -1.39 23.71 -6.94
C ARG A 176 -2.62 23.54 -6.06
N ILE A 177 -3.57 24.46 -6.15
CA ILE A 177 -4.82 24.41 -5.38
C ILE A 177 -5.61 23.15 -5.74
N ALA A 178 -5.74 22.83 -7.02
CA ALA A 178 -6.45 21.62 -7.44
C ALA A 178 -5.79 20.33 -6.95
N CYS A 179 -4.46 20.22 -7.03
CA CYS A 179 -3.74 19.03 -6.57
C CYS A 179 -3.82 18.88 -5.04
N TRP A 180 -3.43 19.91 -4.30
CA TRP A 180 -3.40 19.85 -2.84
C TRP A 180 -4.80 19.83 -2.23
N GLY A 181 -5.77 20.52 -2.83
CA GLY A 181 -7.17 20.45 -2.43
C GLY A 181 -7.69 19.01 -2.48
N MET A 182 -7.48 18.31 -3.59
CA MET A 182 -7.85 16.89 -3.72
C MET A 182 -7.04 15.98 -2.79
N PHE A 183 -5.75 16.30 -2.57
CA PHE A 183 -4.91 15.53 -1.66
C PHE A 183 -5.43 15.60 -0.21
N PHE A 184 -5.65 16.82 0.30
CA PHE A 184 -6.19 17.02 1.65
C PHE A 184 -7.61 16.48 1.79
N TRP A 185 -8.41 16.55 0.71
CA TRP A 185 -9.72 15.92 0.70
C TRP A 185 -9.63 14.39 0.88
N GLY A 186 -8.68 13.74 0.19
CA GLY A 186 -8.41 12.32 0.41
C GLY A 186 -7.92 12.01 1.84
N VAL A 187 -7.11 12.88 2.45
CA VAL A 187 -6.69 12.76 3.85
C VAL A 187 -7.89 12.78 4.80
N LEU A 188 -8.89 13.65 4.56
CA LEU A 188 -10.12 13.68 5.36
C LEU A 188 -10.90 12.36 5.26
N LEU A 189 -11.03 11.80 4.05
CA LEU A 189 -11.68 10.50 3.84
C LEU A 189 -10.93 9.37 4.56
N ILE A 190 -9.59 9.32 4.46
CA ILE A 190 -8.75 8.37 5.20
C ILE A 190 -8.96 8.52 6.72
N GLY A 191 -9.10 9.75 7.22
CA GLY A 191 -9.44 10.04 8.60
C GLY A 191 -10.77 9.44 9.05
N LYS A 192 -11.80 9.47 8.22
CA LYS A 192 -13.09 8.83 8.52
C LYS A 192 -13.00 7.30 8.58
N ALA A 193 -12.09 6.69 7.82
CA ALA A 193 -11.78 5.27 7.89
C ALA A 193 -10.97 4.87 9.13
N LYS A 194 -10.36 5.88 9.78
CA LYS A 194 -9.47 5.75 10.93
C LYS A 194 -8.30 4.79 10.67
N SER A 195 -7.90 4.54 9.42
CA SER A 195 -6.90 3.51 9.08
C SER A 195 -5.49 3.93 9.48
N THR A 196 -5.01 3.39 10.60
CA THR A 196 -3.69 3.70 11.16
C THR A 196 -2.53 3.32 10.23
N GLY A 197 -2.65 2.28 9.40
CA GLY A 197 -1.65 1.93 8.38
C GLY A 197 -1.51 3.03 7.31
N MET A 198 -2.63 3.55 6.80
CA MET A 198 -2.59 4.69 5.86
C MET A 198 -2.04 5.95 6.50
N PHE A 199 -2.27 6.17 7.80
CA PHE A 199 -1.68 7.28 8.51
C PHE A 199 -0.15 7.18 8.61
N VAL A 200 0.42 5.98 8.75
CA VAL A 200 1.88 5.77 8.65
C VAL A 200 2.37 6.17 7.26
N GLY A 201 1.67 5.77 6.20
CA GLY A 201 1.99 6.19 4.83
C GLY A 201 1.93 7.72 4.65
N LEU A 202 0.85 8.36 5.10
CA LEU A 202 0.70 9.83 5.05
C LEU A 202 1.77 10.56 5.87
N LEU A 203 2.10 10.05 7.06
CA LEU A 203 3.16 10.61 7.90
C LEU A 203 4.50 10.53 7.16
N ALA A 204 4.85 9.37 6.61
CA ALA A 204 6.06 9.20 5.81
C ALA A 204 6.08 10.16 4.61
N PHE A 205 4.95 10.32 3.91
CA PHE A 205 4.83 11.26 2.80
C PHE A 205 5.20 12.69 3.20
N PHE A 206 4.55 13.23 4.24
CA PHE A 206 4.78 14.61 4.68
C PHE A 206 6.16 14.81 5.29
N VAL A 207 6.65 13.86 6.10
CA VAL A 207 7.99 13.91 6.69
C VAL A 207 9.05 13.93 5.59
N ILE A 208 8.93 13.09 4.56
CA ILE A 208 9.90 13.05 3.46
C ILE A 208 9.86 14.34 2.64
N LEU A 209 8.67 14.87 2.32
CA LEU A 209 8.57 16.15 1.60
C LEU A 209 9.12 17.31 2.43
N ALA A 210 8.79 17.37 3.72
CA ALA A 210 9.30 18.38 4.63
C ALA A 210 10.82 18.28 4.76
N TRP A 211 11.37 17.07 4.88
CA TRP A 211 12.81 16.82 4.91
C TRP A 211 13.49 17.26 3.61
N GLN A 212 12.93 16.91 2.45
CA GLN A 212 13.48 17.34 1.15
C GLN A 212 13.51 18.87 1.04
N PHE A 213 12.41 19.53 1.42
CA PHE A 213 12.33 20.99 1.44
C PHE A 213 13.33 21.60 2.44
N PHE A 214 13.38 21.07 3.67
CA PHE A 214 14.29 21.50 4.72
C PHE A 214 15.75 21.38 4.28
N TRP A 215 16.12 20.24 3.69
CA TRP A 215 17.47 19.98 3.21
C TRP A 215 17.88 20.93 2.10
N GLU A 216 16.98 21.19 1.13
CA GLU A 216 17.23 22.18 0.07
C GLU A 216 17.47 23.58 0.64
N ARG A 217 16.68 23.99 1.64
CA ARG A 217 16.82 25.29 2.31
C ARG A 217 18.10 25.37 3.14
N CYS A 218 18.46 24.33 3.90
CA CYS A 218 19.69 24.30 4.68
C CYS A 218 20.95 24.32 3.80
N THR A 219 20.88 23.72 2.62
CA THR A 219 22.04 23.59 1.73
C THR A 219 22.26 24.86 0.89
N HIS A 220 21.18 25.47 0.38
CA HIS A 220 21.27 26.56 -0.61
C HIS A 220 20.84 27.95 -0.13
N SER A 221 20.22 28.07 1.06
CA SER A 221 19.80 29.38 1.57
C SER A 221 20.98 30.17 2.16
N LYS A 222 20.90 31.51 2.10
CA LYS A 222 21.79 32.41 2.85
C LYS A 222 21.58 32.30 4.38
N TYR A 223 20.43 31.81 4.82
CA TYR A 223 20.03 31.73 6.24
C TYR A 223 20.18 30.33 6.84
N LYS A 224 21.26 29.60 6.53
CA LYS A 224 21.43 28.18 6.92
C LYS A 224 21.27 27.96 8.43
N LYS A 225 21.88 28.82 9.26
CA LYS A 225 21.80 28.74 10.73
C LYS A 225 20.35 28.83 11.22
N LEU A 226 19.56 29.76 10.66
CA LEU A 226 18.15 29.91 11.02
C LEU A 226 17.32 28.68 10.66
N TRP A 227 17.58 28.06 9.50
CA TRP A 227 16.92 26.82 9.12
C TRP A 227 17.27 25.69 10.09
N TRP A 228 18.54 25.52 10.47
CA TRP A 228 18.94 24.52 11.47
C TRP A 228 18.29 24.73 12.84
N PHE A 229 18.27 25.97 13.35
CA PHE A 229 17.57 26.28 14.62
C PHE A 229 16.07 26.04 14.51
N GLY A 230 15.44 26.45 13.41
CA GLY A 230 14.02 26.18 13.16
C GLY A 230 13.73 24.68 13.07
N GLY A 231 14.61 23.90 12.43
CA GLY A 231 14.51 22.44 12.36
C GLY A 231 14.60 21.79 13.74
N ALA A 232 15.56 22.20 14.57
CA ALA A 232 15.68 21.72 15.94
C ALA A 232 14.44 22.06 16.78
N ALA A 233 13.91 23.29 16.65
CA ALA A 233 12.67 23.68 17.32
C ALA A 233 11.48 22.81 16.90
N VAL A 234 11.35 22.47 15.61
CA VAL A 234 10.31 21.56 15.12
C VAL A 234 10.45 20.16 15.73
N VAL A 235 11.68 19.63 15.84
CA VAL A 235 11.92 18.32 16.48
C VAL A 235 11.50 18.34 17.95
N VAL A 236 11.85 19.40 18.69
CA VAL A 236 11.42 19.56 20.09
C VAL A 236 9.90 19.65 20.19
N MET A 237 9.24 20.42 19.32
CA MET A 237 7.78 20.51 19.28
C MET A 237 7.11 19.17 18.96
N LEU A 238 7.69 18.36 18.07
CA LEU A 238 7.19 17.01 17.78
C LEU A 238 7.36 16.08 18.99
N ALA A 239 8.51 16.13 19.67
CA ALA A 239 8.74 15.35 20.88
C ALA A 239 7.76 15.73 22.00
N LEU A 240 7.52 17.02 22.20
CA LEU A 240 6.49 17.54 23.11
C LEU A 240 5.09 17.07 22.70
N GLY A 241 4.77 17.10 21.40
CA GLY A 241 3.49 16.60 20.88
C GLY A 241 3.28 15.11 21.18
N VAL A 242 4.30 14.28 20.97
CA VAL A 242 4.28 12.84 21.30
C VAL A 242 4.10 12.62 22.81
N TYR A 243 4.81 13.41 23.62
CA TYR A 243 4.67 13.37 25.08
C TYR A 243 3.25 13.72 25.53
N LEU A 244 2.64 14.76 24.95
CA LEU A 244 1.29 15.21 25.29
C LEU A 244 0.20 14.20 24.92
N ILE A 245 0.39 13.42 23.86
CA ILE A 245 -0.56 12.38 23.45
C ILE A 245 -0.25 11.01 24.07
N TRP A 246 0.83 10.90 24.84
CA TRP A 246 1.26 9.62 25.40
C TRP A 246 0.17 9.05 26.32
N PRO A 247 -0.28 7.80 26.10
CA PRO A 247 -1.33 7.20 26.91
C PRO A 247 -0.81 6.92 28.34
N GLY A 248 -1.66 7.14 29.34
CA GLY A 248 -1.39 6.70 30.71
C GLY A 248 -1.31 5.17 30.82
N ALA A 249 -0.77 4.67 31.92
CA ALA A 249 -0.62 3.23 32.16
C ALA A 249 -1.99 2.50 32.13
N ASP A 250 -3.03 3.14 32.66
CA ASP A 250 -4.40 2.59 32.75
C ASP A 250 -5.27 2.92 31.52
N PHE A 251 -4.66 3.25 30.37
CA PHE A 251 -5.41 3.62 29.17
C PHE A 251 -6.23 2.44 28.61
N ASP A 252 -7.54 2.62 28.55
CA ASP A 252 -8.48 1.68 27.92
C ASP A 252 -9.25 2.38 26.79
N VAL A 253 -9.09 1.88 25.57
CA VAL A 253 -9.75 2.44 24.38
C VAL A 253 -11.28 2.32 24.46
N SER A 254 -11.81 1.32 25.17
CA SER A 254 -13.25 1.06 25.28
C SER A 254 -13.98 2.12 26.12
N GLN A 255 -13.24 2.78 27.01
CA GLN A 255 -13.75 3.84 27.90
C GLN A 255 -13.56 5.24 27.33
N THR A 256 -12.97 5.36 26.14
CA THR A 256 -12.70 6.64 25.48
C THR A 256 -13.52 6.80 24.21
N ASP A 257 -13.79 8.05 23.84
CA ASP A 257 -14.40 8.34 22.54
C ASP A 257 -13.57 7.73 21.42
N TYR A 258 -14.23 6.96 20.56
CA TYR A 258 -13.55 6.25 19.48
C TYR A 258 -13.17 7.20 18.35
N THR A 259 -12.03 7.85 18.49
CA THR A 259 -11.44 8.82 17.56
C THR A 259 -10.18 8.25 16.92
N LEU A 260 -9.62 8.97 15.93
CA LEU A 260 -8.31 8.60 15.40
C LEU A 260 -7.22 8.69 16.47
N LEU A 261 -7.32 9.69 17.36
CA LEU A 261 -6.36 9.91 18.43
C LEU A 261 -6.36 8.73 19.41
N SER A 262 -7.53 8.27 19.86
CA SER A 262 -7.60 7.11 20.76
C SER A 262 -7.10 5.83 20.10
N ARG A 263 -7.22 5.67 18.78
CA ARG A 263 -6.54 4.55 18.06
C ARG A 263 -5.02 4.68 18.02
N ILE A 264 -4.48 5.88 17.86
CA ILE A 264 -3.03 6.12 17.91
C ILE A 264 -2.53 5.82 19.32
N GLN A 265 -3.22 6.34 20.34
CA GLN A 265 -2.93 6.07 21.75
C GLN A 265 -3.00 4.58 22.07
N GLN A 266 -4.04 3.86 21.60
CA GLN A 266 -4.14 2.41 21.76
C GLN A 266 -2.92 1.69 21.18
N LYS A 267 -2.44 2.10 20.00
CA LYS A 267 -1.25 1.50 19.39
C LYS A 267 0.03 1.82 20.15
N ILE A 268 0.20 3.05 20.63
CA ILE A 268 1.35 3.45 21.45
C ILE A 268 1.33 2.67 22.77
N TRP A 269 0.17 2.58 23.42
CA TRP A 269 0.01 1.84 24.67
C TRP A 269 0.34 0.36 24.48
N LYS A 270 -0.19 -0.29 23.42
CA LYS A 270 0.16 -1.68 23.08
C LYS A 270 1.66 -1.87 22.83
N LEU A 271 2.35 -0.88 22.28
CA LEU A 271 3.79 -0.95 22.05
C LEU A 271 4.61 -0.73 23.34
N ALA A 272 4.16 0.16 24.21
CA ALA A 272 4.87 0.55 25.43
C ALA A 272 4.64 -0.42 26.59
N ASN A 273 3.42 -0.93 26.73
CA ASN A 273 2.98 -1.76 27.87
C ASN A 273 2.57 -3.18 27.45
N GLY A 274 2.40 -3.44 26.15
CA GLY A 274 2.00 -4.75 25.65
C GLY A 274 3.18 -5.69 25.43
N ASN A 275 2.88 -6.99 25.36
CA ASN A 275 3.87 -8.01 25.08
C ASN A 275 4.26 -8.00 23.58
N LEU A 276 5.55 -8.05 23.28
CA LEU A 276 6.05 -8.10 21.90
C LEU A 276 5.47 -9.29 21.13
N TYR A 277 5.24 -10.42 21.79
CA TYR A 277 4.64 -11.60 21.16
C TYR A 277 3.18 -11.35 20.73
N ASP A 278 2.41 -10.58 21.50
CA ASP A 278 1.04 -10.19 21.12
C ASP A 278 1.05 -9.29 19.87
N LEU A 279 2.01 -8.37 19.77
CA LEU A 279 2.15 -7.49 18.60
C LEU A 279 2.52 -8.24 17.33
N LEU A 280 3.36 -9.27 17.46
CA LEU A 280 3.72 -10.15 16.35
C LEU A 280 2.53 -11.01 15.95
N TYR A 281 1.83 -11.59 16.93
CA TYR A 281 0.69 -12.47 16.71
C TYR A 281 -0.53 -11.75 16.09
N ASP A 282 -0.83 -10.53 16.54
CA ASP A 282 -1.87 -9.63 15.96
C ASP A 282 -1.66 -9.40 14.45
N ARG A 283 -0.45 -9.70 13.92
CA ARG A 283 -0.06 -9.50 12.52
C ARG A 283 0.34 -10.78 11.80
N SER A 284 0.19 -11.93 12.44
CA SER A 284 0.71 -13.23 11.99
C SER A 284 2.24 -13.23 11.74
N ALA A 285 2.97 -12.28 12.34
CA ALA A 285 4.41 -12.08 12.16
C ALA A 285 5.27 -12.95 13.09
N GLU A 286 4.66 -13.67 14.04
CA GLU A 286 5.32 -14.66 14.89
C GLU A 286 6.06 -15.74 14.07
N ARG A 287 5.54 -16.05 12.88
CA ARG A 287 6.13 -17.02 11.94
C ARG A 287 7.57 -16.68 11.54
N LEU A 288 7.90 -15.38 11.50
CA LEU A 288 9.25 -14.90 11.20
C LEU A 288 10.25 -15.32 12.28
N VAL A 289 9.79 -15.45 13.53
CA VAL A 289 10.61 -15.81 14.69
C VAL A 289 10.60 -17.32 14.93
N LEU A 290 9.43 -17.95 14.77
CA LEU A 290 9.26 -19.39 15.00
C LEU A 290 9.86 -20.26 13.90
N THR A 291 9.86 -19.75 12.67
CA THR A 291 10.33 -20.50 11.50
C THR A 291 11.27 -19.67 10.62
N PRO A 292 12.39 -19.16 11.19
CA PRO A 292 13.28 -18.23 10.50
C PRO A 292 13.96 -18.85 9.28
N GLN A 293 14.05 -20.18 9.20
CA GLN A 293 14.60 -20.89 8.06
C GLN A 293 13.91 -20.54 6.73
N TYR A 294 12.60 -20.24 6.75
CA TYR A 294 11.87 -19.84 5.54
C TYR A 294 12.23 -18.44 5.04
N LEU A 295 12.85 -17.59 5.87
CA LEU A 295 13.39 -16.30 5.41
C LEU A 295 14.53 -16.48 4.40
N PHE A 296 15.18 -17.64 4.39
CA PHE A 296 16.24 -17.95 3.45
C PHE A 296 15.70 -18.55 2.15
N TYR A 297 14.93 -19.65 2.23
CA TYR A 297 14.53 -20.43 1.05
C TYR A 297 13.03 -20.38 0.69
N GLY A 298 12.21 -19.68 1.48
CA GLY A 298 10.79 -19.47 1.21
C GLY A 298 9.88 -20.57 1.76
N ALA A 299 8.80 -20.15 2.41
CA ALA A 299 7.74 -21.01 2.92
C ALA A 299 6.74 -21.47 1.86
N GLY A 300 6.64 -20.78 0.72
CA GLY A 300 5.48 -20.83 -0.17
C GLY A 300 4.29 -20.03 0.38
N GLU A 301 3.62 -19.27 -0.48
CA GLU A 301 2.47 -18.43 -0.13
C GLU A 301 1.18 -19.26 -0.20
N GLY A 302 0.40 -19.31 0.89
CA GLY A 302 -0.82 -20.11 1.03
C GLY A 302 -0.68 -21.25 2.04
N PHE A 303 -1.77 -22.00 2.30
CA PHE A 303 -1.85 -23.09 3.31
C PHE A 303 -1.27 -22.72 4.68
N PHE A 304 -1.57 -21.51 5.14
CA PHE A 304 -1.00 -20.93 6.35
C PHE A 304 -1.40 -21.67 7.64
N GLU A 305 -2.40 -22.55 7.58
CA GLU A 305 -2.75 -23.49 8.65
C GLU A 305 -1.54 -24.30 9.14
N ARG A 306 -0.56 -24.56 8.26
CA ARG A 306 0.65 -25.33 8.63
C ARG A 306 1.57 -24.59 9.62
N PHE A 307 1.36 -23.29 9.80
CA PHE A 307 2.14 -22.44 10.69
C PHE A 307 1.34 -22.00 11.92
N ILE A 308 0.20 -22.64 12.19
CA ILE A 308 -0.46 -22.46 13.47
C ILE A 308 0.56 -22.86 14.54
N PRO A 309 0.91 -21.95 15.47
CA PRO A 309 1.94 -22.22 16.45
C PRO A 309 1.41 -23.27 17.43
N TYR A 310 1.86 -24.51 17.27
CA TYR A 310 1.72 -25.56 18.26
C TYR A 310 2.95 -25.51 19.20
N ASP A 311 2.82 -26.04 20.43
CA ASP A 311 3.90 -26.15 21.42
C ASP A 311 4.19 -24.91 22.29
N GLY A 312 3.17 -24.35 22.93
CA GLY A 312 3.35 -23.48 24.09
C GLY A 312 3.73 -22.03 23.79
N PHE A 313 3.77 -21.61 22.52
CA PHE A 313 3.74 -20.18 22.14
C PHE A 313 2.55 -19.47 22.77
N GLU A 314 1.45 -20.20 22.96
CA GLU A 314 0.26 -19.78 23.71
C GLU A 314 0.58 -19.18 25.08
N LYS A 315 1.58 -19.73 25.78
CA LYS A 315 2.02 -19.28 27.12
C LYS A 315 2.80 -17.98 27.08
N LEU A 316 3.28 -17.58 25.91
CA LEU A 316 3.97 -16.31 25.67
C LEU A 316 2.98 -15.21 25.28
N LEU A 317 1.72 -15.53 25.02
CA LEU A 317 0.68 -14.54 24.71
C LEU A 317 -0.02 -14.09 25.99
N SER A 318 -0.48 -12.84 26.02
CA SER A 318 -1.27 -12.35 27.16
C SER A 318 -2.61 -13.11 27.28
N PRO A 319 -3.12 -13.35 28.50
CA PRO A 319 -4.42 -13.98 28.70
C PRO A 319 -5.54 -13.23 27.95
N GLY A 320 -6.38 -13.97 27.19
CA GLY A 320 -7.47 -13.39 26.40
C GLY A 320 -7.15 -13.06 24.94
N VAL A 321 -5.91 -13.24 24.48
CA VAL A 321 -5.53 -13.14 23.05
C VAL A 321 -5.99 -14.37 22.23
N PHE A 322 -6.53 -15.40 22.90
CA PHE A 322 -6.82 -16.72 22.33
C PHE A 322 -8.11 -16.87 21.52
N ASP A 323 -8.95 -15.85 21.39
CA ASP A 323 -10.32 -16.10 20.89
C ASP A 323 -10.40 -16.42 19.38
N VAL A 324 -9.36 -16.16 18.58
CA VAL A 324 -9.34 -16.52 17.14
C VAL A 324 -7.92 -16.84 16.64
N PHE A 325 -7.66 -18.07 16.19
CA PHE A 325 -6.43 -18.37 15.45
C PHE A 325 -6.39 -17.57 14.14
N HIS A 326 -5.37 -16.72 13.96
CA HIS A 326 -5.17 -16.01 12.70
C HIS A 326 -4.51 -16.93 11.67
N VAL A 327 -5.35 -17.61 10.88
CA VAL A 327 -4.94 -18.49 9.77
C VAL A 327 -4.59 -17.68 8.50
N ASN A 328 -4.48 -16.36 8.62
CA ASN A 328 -4.25 -15.50 7.46
C ASN A 328 -2.75 -15.34 7.15
N GLU A 329 -2.44 -14.74 6.00
CA GLU A 329 -1.11 -14.26 5.64
C GLU A 329 -0.53 -13.27 6.64
N ILE A 330 0.79 -13.03 6.55
CA ILE A 330 1.43 -11.99 7.36
C ILE A 330 0.82 -10.64 6.96
N HIS A 331 0.35 -9.86 7.93
CA HIS A 331 -0.31 -8.56 7.72
C HIS A 331 0.69 -7.44 7.38
N SER A 332 1.69 -7.75 6.55
CA SER A 332 2.68 -6.85 5.98
C SER A 332 3.14 -7.40 4.63
N SER A 333 3.00 -6.59 3.59
CA SER A 333 3.36 -6.97 2.21
C SER A 333 4.80 -7.43 2.06
N PHE A 334 5.74 -6.74 2.70
CA PHE A 334 7.16 -7.06 2.57
C PHE A 334 7.58 -8.28 3.39
N PHE A 335 7.08 -8.39 4.63
CA PHE A 335 7.38 -9.56 5.44
C PHE A 335 6.71 -10.81 4.91
N ASP A 336 5.49 -10.71 4.37
CA ASP A 336 4.81 -11.84 3.73
C ASP A 336 5.58 -12.34 2.51
N VAL A 337 6.01 -11.43 1.62
CA VAL A 337 6.82 -11.81 0.45
C VAL A 337 8.16 -12.41 0.87
N TRP A 338 8.83 -11.81 1.85
CA TRP A 338 10.13 -12.30 2.31
C TRP A 338 10.02 -13.69 2.93
N PHE A 339 9.01 -13.90 3.78
CA PHE A 339 8.76 -15.21 4.38
C PHE A 339 8.32 -16.25 3.35
N SER A 340 7.42 -15.89 2.44
CA SER A 340 6.85 -16.81 1.46
C SER A 340 7.87 -17.24 0.40
N TYR A 341 8.75 -16.35 -0.03
CA TYR A 341 9.65 -16.63 -1.16
C TYR A 341 11.14 -16.66 -0.78
N GLY A 342 11.50 -16.25 0.43
CA GLY A 342 12.88 -16.26 0.90
C GLY A 342 13.71 -15.08 0.37
N LEU A 343 15.00 -15.09 0.71
CA LEU A 343 15.90 -13.96 0.53
C LEU A 343 16.18 -13.66 -0.95
N ILE A 344 16.45 -14.70 -1.75
CA ILE A 344 16.86 -14.53 -3.15
C ILE A 344 15.75 -13.88 -3.99
N PRO A 345 14.50 -14.41 -4.02
CA PRO A 345 13.45 -13.82 -4.85
C PRO A 345 13.06 -12.42 -4.37
N THR A 346 13.02 -12.23 -3.05
CA THR A 346 12.73 -10.93 -2.43
C THR A 346 13.77 -9.88 -2.84
N THR A 347 15.05 -10.26 -2.94
CA THR A 347 16.11 -9.36 -3.40
C THR A 347 15.87 -8.89 -4.84
N PHE A 348 15.44 -9.78 -5.75
CA PHE A 348 15.09 -9.40 -7.12
C PHE A 348 13.89 -8.45 -7.18
N LEU A 349 12.87 -8.70 -6.34
CA LEU A 349 11.71 -7.81 -6.22
C LEU A 349 12.12 -6.43 -5.71
N VAL A 350 12.87 -6.37 -4.60
CA VAL A 350 13.34 -5.11 -4.01
C VAL A 350 14.21 -4.35 -5.01
N TYR A 351 15.12 -5.05 -5.71
CA TYR A 351 15.93 -4.45 -6.76
C TYR A 351 15.07 -3.85 -7.89
N TRP A 352 14.01 -4.54 -8.33
CA TRP A 352 13.06 -4.01 -9.31
C TRP A 352 12.36 -2.74 -8.81
N ILE A 353 11.87 -2.74 -7.56
CA ILE A 353 11.22 -1.57 -6.95
C ILE A 353 12.20 -0.38 -6.89
N VAL A 354 13.41 -0.59 -6.34
CA VAL A 354 14.44 0.46 -6.22
C VAL A 354 14.80 1.03 -7.59
N LYS A 355 14.97 0.18 -8.60
CA LYS A 355 15.27 0.60 -9.98
C LYS A 355 14.18 1.51 -10.57
N ASN A 356 12.91 1.29 -10.24
CA ASN A 356 11.82 2.18 -10.65
C ASN A 356 11.80 3.49 -9.83
N VAL A 357 12.04 3.43 -8.52
CA VAL A 357 12.02 4.59 -7.61
C VAL A 357 13.15 5.57 -7.89
N VAL A 358 14.38 5.09 -8.12
CA VAL A 358 15.55 5.97 -8.33
C VAL A 358 15.37 6.88 -9.56
N ARG A 359 14.55 6.47 -10.53
CA ARG A 359 14.32 7.20 -11.78
C ARG A 359 13.40 8.41 -11.62
N CYS A 360 12.53 8.45 -10.62
CA CYS A 360 11.59 9.56 -10.47
C CYS A 360 12.22 10.77 -9.76
N GLU A 361 11.56 11.92 -9.90
CA GLU A 361 11.94 13.16 -9.24
C GLU A 361 11.92 12.98 -7.71
N LYS A 362 12.76 13.73 -6.96
CA LYS A 362 12.83 13.69 -5.49
C LYS A 362 11.44 13.75 -4.83
N ALA A 363 10.59 14.69 -5.24
CA ALA A 363 9.24 14.83 -4.68
C ALA A 363 8.36 13.60 -4.97
N GLN A 364 8.45 13.01 -6.17
CA GLN A 364 7.74 11.78 -6.51
C GLN A 364 8.21 10.59 -5.65
N ARG A 365 9.48 10.57 -5.22
CA ARG A 365 9.97 9.52 -4.29
C ARG A 365 9.23 9.56 -2.96
N ALA A 366 8.76 10.72 -2.51
CA ALA A 366 7.97 10.80 -1.27
C ALA A 366 6.66 9.99 -1.39
N ALA A 367 5.99 10.04 -2.55
CA ALA A 367 4.78 9.23 -2.80
C ALA A 367 5.07 7.74 -2.79
N VAL A 368 6.16 7.30 -3.41
CA VAL A 368 6.49 5.87 -3.42
C VAL A 368 6.95 5.40 -2.04
N LEU A 369 7.81 6.16 -1.36
CA LEU A 369 8.28 5.81 -0.01
C LEU A 369 7.13 5.80 1.00
N ALA A 370 6.13 6.66 0.85
CA ALA A 370 4.90 6.63 1.63
C ALA A 370 4.12 5.32 1.43
N LEU A 371 3.99 4.86 0.18
CA LEU A 371 3.41 3.56 -0.14
C LEU A 371 4.22 2.40 0.45
N LEU A 372 5.55 2.47 0.39
CA LEU A 372 6.42 1.44 0.95
C LEU A 372 6.35 1.39 2.48
N ALA A 373 6.30 2.54 3.16
CA ALA A 373 6.17 2.62 4.61
C ALA A 373 4.87 1.97 5.09
N GLU A 374 3.77 2.25 4.39
CA GLU A 374 2.47 1.64 4.66
C GLU A 374 2.49 0.11 4.47
N SER A 375 3.25 -0.39 3.49
CA SER A 375 3.37 -1.82 3.18
C SER A 375 4.03 -2.67 4.28
N PHE A 376 4.72 -2.05 5.23
CA PHE A 376 5.17 -2.72 6.46
C PHE A 376 4.05 -2.95 7.47
N THR A 377 2.88 -2.34 7.26
CA THR A 377 1.77 -2.35 8.21
C THR A 377 0.52 -3.05 7.70
N LEU A 378 0.38 -3.26 6.39
CA LEU A 378 -0.74 -3.99 5.78
C LEU A 378 -0.28 -4.80 4.57
N MET A 379 -1.13 -5.77 4.20
CA MET A 379 -0.95 -6.63 3.03
C MET A 379 -1.70 -6.04 1.81
N ASN A 380 -0.99 -5.27 0.99
CA ASN A 380 -1.52 -4.56 -0.17
C ASN A 380 -0.80 -4.89 -1.48
N CYS A 381 0.27 -5.69 -1.45
CA CYS A 381 0.99 -6.09 -2.67
C CYS A 381 0.15 -6.92 -3.66
N ARG A 382 -0.99 -7.47 -3.23
CA ARG A 382 -1.96 -8.11 -4.14
C ARG A 382 -2.87 -7.12 -4.88
N GLN A 383 -2.89 -5.86 -4.46
CA GLN A 383 -3.72 -4.85 -5.10
C GLN A 383 -2.98 -4.23 -6.30
N PRO A 384 -3.61 -4.14 -7.49
CA PRO A 384 -2.94 -3.59 -8.67
C PRO A 384 -2.43 -2.15 -8.51
N PHE A 385 -3.17 -1.33 -7.74
CA PHE A 385 -2.82 0.07 -7.48
C PHE A 385 -1.49 0.25 -6.76
N PHE A 386 -1.09 -0.72 -5.93
CA PHE A 386 0.23 -0.74 -5.31
C PHE A 386 1.32 -0.68 -6.38
N TRP A 387 1.21 -1.54 -7.38
CA TRP A 387 2.20 -1.64 -8.45
C TRP A 387 2.15 -0.46 -9.42
N PHE A 388 0.98 0.09 -9.71
CA PHE A 388 0.84 1.22 -10.65
C PHE A 388 1.62 2.46 -10.20
N VAL A 389 1.63 2.78 -8.89
CA VAL A 389 2.41 3.91 -8.36
C VAL A 389 3.91 3.68 -8.55
N ILE A 390 4.41 2.46 -8.30
CA ILE A 390 5.82 2.09 -8.48
C ILE A 390 6.22 2.18 -9.96
N VAL A 391 5.41 1.61 -10.85
CA VAL A 391 5.66 1.65 -12.30
C VAL A 391 5.62 3.09 -12.83
N MET A 392 4.68 3.91 -12.34
CA MET A 392 4.58 5.33 -12.71
C MET A 392 5.84 6.11 -12.32
N ALA A 393 6.48 5.78 -11.20
CA ALA A 393 7.77 6.36 -10.83
C ALA A 393 8.86 6.02 -11.87
N GLY A 394 8.95 4.74 -12.26
CA GLY A 394 9.91 4.29 -13.26
C GLY A 394 9.71 4.90 -14.64
N MET A 395 8.46 5.19 -15.01
CA MET A 395 8.09 5.76 -16.31
C MET A 395 8.23 7.30 -16.35
N SER A 396 7.92 8.00 -15.26
CA SER A 396 8.03 9.46 -15.17
C SER A 396 9.48 9.92 -15.42
N GLY A 397 10.45 9.20 -14.87
CA GLY A 397 11.88 9.51 -15.02
C GLY A 397 12.44 9.42 -16.44
N LYS A 398 11.81 8.64 -17.33
CA LYS A 398 12.26 8.52 -18.73
C LYS A 398 11.88 9.72 -19.57
N LYS A 399 10.74 10.34 -19.26
CA LYS A 399 10.24 11.46 -20.05
C LYS A 399 11.08 12.72 -19.84
N GLY A 400 11.57 12.94 -18.61
CA GLY A 400 12.48 14.04 -18.28
C GLY A 400 13.93 13.87 -18.77
N ARG A 401 14.30 12.73 -19.37
CA ARG A 401 15.62 12.52 -20.01
C ARG A 401 15.57 12.62 -21.54
N ARG A 402 14.40 12.92 -22.12
CA ARG A 402 14.19 13.12 -23.56
C ARG A 402 13.99 14.59 -23.95
N THR A 403 14.23 15.48 -23.01
CA THR A 403 14.39 16.93 -23.17
C THR A 403 15.80 17.26 -22.73
#